data_AF-A0A5C7BMT2-F1
#
_entry.id   AF-A0A5C7BMT2-F1
#
_cell.length_a   1.000
_cell.length_b   1.000
_cell.length_c   1.000
_cell.angle_alpha   90.00
_cell.angle_beta   90.00
_cell.angle_gamma   90.00
#
_symmetry.space_group_name_H-M   'P 1'
#
loop_
_entity.id
_entity.type
_entity.pdbx_description
1 polymer ?
#
loop_
_entity_poly.entity_id
_entity_poly.type
_entity_poly.pdbx_seq_one_letter_code
_entity_poly.pdbx_strand_id
1 'polypeptide(L)'
;MEQRRISGKGHWYHETQSSRSDAVLPLVPEAAFIQDRFLLDLALSIEQRTTEADWLCVARNAAECLLPESTPVTRLNTLSCYDRLSTALTVAQVYGVQRLCNHYAARLAPQPGPDSSRESNRRLTQITQYAHQLASQPTLI
;
A
#
# COMPACT_ATOMS: atom_id res chain seq x y z
N MET A 1 53.97 14.72 12.70
CA MET A 1 52.72 15.46 12.47
C MET A 1 52.54 15.55 10.96
N GLU A 2 51.79 14.62 10.38
CA GLU A 2 51.47 14.65 8.95
C GLU A 2 49.96 14.89 8.81
N GLN A 3 49.60 15.98 8.13
CA GLN A 3 48.22 16.42 7.94
C GLN A 3 47.52 15.57 6.87
N ARG A 4 46.50 14.80 7.26
CA ARG A 4 45.57 14.16 6.33
C ARG A 4 44.61 15.21 5.75
N ARG A 5 44.73 15.47 4.45
CA ARG A 5 43.76 16.27 3.68
C ARG A 5 42.49 15.43 3.47
N ILE A 6 41.42 15.78 4.18
CA ILE A 6 40.07 15.25 3.93
C ILE A 6 39.44 16.12 2.85
N SER A 7 39.18 15.54 1.68
CA SER A 7 38.45 16.16 0.60
C SER A 7 36.96 16.19 0.95
N GLY A 8 36.45 17.37 1.28
CA GLY A 8 35.02 17.63 1.42
C GLY A 8 34.45 18.19 0.12
N LYS A 9 33.33 17.63 -0.32
CA LYS A 9 32.12 18.29 -0.89
C LYS A 9 31.43 17.35 -1.89
N GLY A 10 30.30 16.82 -1.44
CA GLY A 10 29.23 16.29 -2.28
C GLY A 10 27.92 16.65 -1.60
N HIS A 11 27.51 17.90 -1.77
CA HIS A 11 26.26 18.44 -1.25
C HIS A 11 25.07 17.68 -1.86
N TRP A 12 24.59 16.63 -1.19
CA TRP A 12 23.24 16.14 -1.40
C TRP A 12 22.33 16.90 -0.45
N TYR A 13 21.87 18.06 -0.92
CA TYR A 13 20.68 18.70 -0.40
C TYR A 13 19.50 17.77 -0.70
N HIS A 14 18.94 17.18 0.35
CA HIS A 14 17.50 17.01 0.57
C HIS A 14 17.27 16.64 2.04
N GLU A 15 17.57 17.59 2.93
CA GLU A 15 16.88 17.64 4.22
C GLU A 15 15.49 18.21 3.99
N THR A 16 14.48 17.33 3.92
CA THR A 16 13.15 17.55 4.51
C THR A 16 12.34 16.28 4.29
N GLN A 17 12.35 15.37 5.27
CA GLN A 17 11.17 14.59 5.68
C GLN A 17 11.35 14.20 7.16
N SER A 18 10.98 15.11 8.05
CA SER A 18 10.56 14.71 9.39
C SER A 18 9.06 14.42 9.31
N SER A 19 8.70 13.15 9.43
CA SER A 19 7.32 12.73 9.63
C SER A 19 7.32 11.41 10.38
N ARG A 20 7.08 11.51 11.70
CA ARG A 20 6.53 10.49 12.60
C ARG A 20 7.02 9.06 12.32
N SER A 21 8.12 8.68 12.96
CA SER A 21 8.44 7.28 13.19
C SER A 21 7.44 6.69 14.21
N ASP A 22 6.20 6.44 13.78
CA ASP A 22 5.45 5.36 14.40
C ASP A 22 6.30 4.11 14.18
N ALA A 23 6.68 3.44 15.27
CA ALA A 23 7.55 2.27 15.21
C ALA A 23 6.98 1.30 14.16
N VAL A 24 7.71 1.14 13.05
CA VAL A 24 7.31 0.23 11.98
C VAL A 24 7.35 -1.16 12.61
N LEU A 25 6.17 -1.66 12.96
CA LEU A 25 6.04 -3.02 13.47
C LEU A 25 6.68 -3.96 12.43
N PRO A 26 7.46 -4.95 12.87
CA PRO A 26 8.08 -5.89 11.95
C PRO A 26 6.99 -6.52 11.07
N LEU A 27 7.29 -6.62 9.77
CA LEU A 27 6.39 -7.20 8.81
C LEU A 27 6.04 -8.63 9.24
N VAL A 28 4.74 -8.96 9.26
CA VAL A 28 4.24 -10.29 9.59
C VAL A 28 3.78 -10.95 8.28
N PRO A 29 4.56 -11.86 7.66
CA PRO A 29 4.23 -12.44 6.36
C PRO A 29 2.87 -13.16 6.35
N GLU A 30 2.46 -13.74 7.48
CA GLU A 30 1.19 -14.43 7.66
C GLU A 30 -0.01 -13.51 7.42
N ALA A 31 0.16 -12.20 7.62
CA ALA A 31 -0.87 -11.21 7.34
C ALA A 31 -1.27 -11.17 5.85
N ALA A 32 -0.45 -11.71 4.94
CA ALA A 32 -0.81 -11.83 3.53
C ALA A 32 -1.86 -12.91 3.24
N PHE A 33 -1.97 -13.93 4.09
CA PHE A 33 -2.70 -15.19 3.82
C PHE A 33 -4.01 -15.34 4.62
N ILE A 34 -4.62 -14.21 4.99
CA ILE A 34 -5.92 -14.12 5.67
C ILE A 34 -7.02 -14.69 4.77
N GLN A 35 -7.97 -15.44 5.37
CA GLN A 35 -9.09 -16.05 4.64
C GLN A 35 -10.11 -15.00 4.20
N ASP A 36 -10.60 -14.19 5.13
CA ASP A 36 -11.47 -13.06 4.81
C ASP A 36 -10.64 -11.78 4.71
N ARG A 37 -10.20 -11.45 3.50
CA ARG A 37 -9.39 -10.25 3.21
C ARG A 37 -10.14 -8.94 3.44
N PHE A 38 -11.46 -8.96 3.30
CA PHE A 38 -12.27 -7.75 3.49
C PHE A 38 -12.38 -7.42 4.98
N LEU A 39 -12.66 -8.42 5.81
CA LEU A 39 -12.79 -8.26 7.26
C LEU A 39 -11.46 -8.41 8.01
N LEU A 40 -10.37 -8.79 7.33
CA LEU A 40 -9.10 -9.15 7.97
C LEU A 40 -9.26 -10.19 9.08
N ASP A 41 -10.07 -11.23 8.80
CA ASP A 41 -10.49 -12.27 9.76
C ASP A 41 -11.14 -11.73 11.05
N LEU A 42 -11.79 -10.55 10.99
CA LEU A 42 -12.58 -10.05 12.11
C LEU A 42 -13.74 -10.99 12.42
N ALA A 43 -13.75 -11.52 13.64
CA ALA A 43 -14.82 -12.38 14.13
C ALA A 43 -16.08 -11.56 14.44
N LEU A 44 -17.04 -11.59 13.51
CA LEU A 44 -18.41 -11.09 13.74
C LEU A 44 -19.22 -12.08 14.59
N SER A 45 -20.33 -11.65 15.19
CA SER A 45 -21.32 -12.57 15.76
C SER A 45 -22.11 -13.28 14.65
N ILE A 46 -22.78 -14.39 14.97
CA ILE A 46 -23.65 -15.08 14.00
C ILE A 46 -24.79 -14.15 13.56
N GLU A 47 -25.41 -13.44 14.51
CA GLU A 47 -26.50 -12.50 14.27
C GLU A 47 -26.10 -11.33 13.37
N GLN A 48 -24.89 -10.78 13.56
CA GLN A 48 -24.34 -9.75 12.69
C GLN A 48 -24.12 -10.29 11.28
N ARG A 49 -23.48 -11.46 11.15
CA ARG A 49 -23.25 -12.10 9.84
C ARG A 49 -24.54 -12.34 9.06
N THR A 50 -25.61 -12.75 9.73
CA THR A 50 -26.90 -12.99 9.08
C THR A 50 -27.59 -11.70 8.68
N THR A 51 -27.54 -10.68 9.54
CA THR A 51 -28.19 -9.38 9.28
C THR A 51 -27.48 -8.62 8.16
N GLU A 52 -26.15 -8.73 8.09
CA GLU A 52 -25.28 -7.98 7.19
C GLU A 52 -24.86 -8.77 5.93
N ALA A 53 -25.40 -9.98 5.75
CA ALA A 53 -24.94 -10.95 4.76
C ALA A 53 -24.88 -10.37 3.33
N ASP A 54 -25.92 -9.66 2.92
CA ASP A 54 -26.08 -9.18 1.54
C ASP A 54 -25.00 -8.14 1.18
N TRP A 55 -24.82 -7.12 2.02
CA TRP A 55 -23.83 -6.08 1.74
C TRP A 55 -22.40 -6.60 1.95
N LEU A 56 -22.18 -7.49 2.92
CA LEU A 56 -20.88 -8.15 3.12
C LEU A 56 -20.49 -9.00 1.89
N CYS A 57 -21.45 -9.69 1.27
CA CYS A 57 -21.21 -10.43 0.04
C CYS A 57 -20.76 -9.49 -1.09
N VAL A 58 -21.48 -8.39 -1.30
CA VAL A 58 -21.13 -7.39 -2.33
C VAL A 58 -19.77 -6.75 -2.05
N ALA A 59 -19.48 -6.40 -0.80
CA ALA A 59 -18.21 -5.78 -0.41
C ALA A 59 -17.02 -6.71 -0.61
N ARG A 60 -17.16 -8.01 -0.29
CA ARG A 60 -16.13 -9.03 -0.56
C ARG A 60 -15.87 -9.16 -2.07
N ASN A 61 -16.91 -9.26 -2.88
CA ASN A 61 -16.77 -9.35 -4.33
C ASN A 61 -16.07 -8.12 -4.91
N ALA A 62 -16.42 -6.92 -4.42
CA ALA A 62 -15.78 -5.67 -4.82
C ALA A 62 -14.29 -5.66 -4.42
N ALA A 63 -13.95 -6.11 -3.21
CA ALA A 63 -12.57 -6.19 -2.74
C ALA A 63 -11.72 -7.11 -3.61
N GLU A 64 -12.26 -8.27 -4.04
CA GLU A 64 -11.58 -9.19 -4.95
C GLU A 64 -11.36 -8.60 -6.34
N CYS A 65 -12.33 -7.85 -6.84
CA CYS A 65 -12.23 -7.16 -8.14
C CYS A 65 -11.20 -6.02 -8.12
N LEU A 66 -11.13 -5.27 -7.02
CA LEU A 66 -10.22 -4.12 -6.87
C LEU A 66 -8.78 -4.57 -6.57
N LEU A 67 -8.62 -5.54 -5.66
CA LEU A 67 -7.32 -6.02 -5.15
C LEU A 67 -7.14 -7.53 -5.35
N PRO A 68 -7.17 -8.04 -6.60
CA PRO A 68 -6.98 -9.44 -6.92
C PRO A 68 -5.56 -9.93 -6.56
N GLU A 69 -5.38 -11.26 -6.48
CA GLU A 69 -4.07 -11.86 -6.21
C GLU A 69 -3.08 -11.68 -7.37
N SER A 70 -3.59 -11.85 -8.59
CA SER A 70 -2.83 -11.74 -9.82
C SER A 70 -3.68 -11.08 -10.88
N THR A 71 -3.07 -10.22 -11.69
CA THR A 71 -3.74 -9.53 -12.78
C THR A 71 -2.74 -9.26 -13.89
N PRO A 72 -2.96 -9.82 -15.08
CA PRO A 72 -2.10 -9.51 -16.21
C PRO A 72 -2.28 -8.06 -16.62
N VAL A 73 -1.17 -7.36 -16.81
CA VAL A 73 -1.17 -6.01 -17.36
C VAL A 73 -1.41 -6.11 -18.86
N THR A 74 -2.41 -5.38 -19.36
CA THR A 74 -2.74 -5.29 -20.79
C THR A 74 -2.88 -3.83 -21.18
N ARG A 75 -3.08 -3.53 -22.48
CA ARG A 75 -3.30 -2.13 -22.91
C ARG A 75 -4.56 -1.51 -22.29
N LEU A 76 -5.56 -2.32 -21.95
CA LEU A 76 -6.81 -1.86 -21.33
C LEU A 76 -6.77 -1.92 -19.80
N ASN A 77 -5.86 -2.70 -19.23
CA ASN A 77 -5.68 -2.82 -17.78
C ASN A 77 -4.21 -2.57 -17.44
N THR A 78 -3.89 -1.29 -17.24
CA THR A 78 -2.50 -0.82 -17.14
C THR A 78 -1.96 -0.84 -15.70
N LEU A 79 -2.83 -0.98 -14.70
CA LEU A 79 -2.45 -1.06 -13.29
C LEU A 79 -2.14 -2.51 -12.90
N SER A 80 -0.88 -2.74 -12.54
CA SER A 80 -0.43 -4.03 -12.02
C SER A 80 -0.98 -4.30 -10.61
N CYS A 81 -0.87 -5.55 -10.14
CA CYS A 81 -1.15 -5.89 -8.74
C CYS A 81 -0.26 -5.08 -7.78
N TYR A 82 1.00 -4.81 -8.15
CA TYR A 82 1.90 -3.98 -7.36
C TYR A 82 1.36 -2.55 -7.21
N ASP A 83 0.94 -1.92 -8.32
CA ASP A 83 0.39 -0.55 -8.31
C ASP A 83 -0.86 -0.46 -7.43
N ARG A 84 -1.76 -1.46 -7.55
CA ARG A 84 -3.01 -1.55 -6.80
C ARG A 84 -2.76 -1.72 -5.29
N LEU A 85 -1.85 -2.63 -4.92
CA LEU A 85 -1.49 -2.87 -3.52
C LEU A 85 -0.73 -1.69 -2.91
N SER A 86 0.16 -1.06 -3.66
CA SER A 86 0.86 0.16 -3.24
C SER A 86 -0.14 1.30 -2.98
N THR A 87 -1.13 1.46 -3.87
CA THR A 87 -2.24 2.42 -3.68
C THR A 87 -3.04 2.11 -2.41
N ALA A 88 -3.46 0.86 -2.21
CA ALA A 88 -4.23 0.44 -1.03
C ALA A 88 -3.43 0.65 0.28
N LEU A 89 -2.13 0.35 0.26
CA LEU A 89 -1.24 0.60 1.39
C LEU A 89 -1.13 2.09 1.70
N THR A 90 -0.95 2.96 0.70
CA THR A 90 -0.92 4.40 0.89
C THR A 90 -2.20 4.91 1.53
N VAL A 91 -3.37 4.46 1.05
CA VAL A 91 -4.67 4.84 1.63
C VAL A 91 -4.76 4.36 3.09
N ALA A 92 -4.39 3.12 3.38
CA ALA A 92 -4.40 2.58 4.74
C ALA A 92 -3.50 3.39 5.69
N GLN A 93 -2.34 3.84 5.22
CA GLN A 93 -1.41 4.69 5.96
C GLN A 93 -1.97 6.08 6.24
N VAL A 94 -2.61 6.72 5.25
CA VAL A 94 -3.24 8.04 5.43
C VAL A 94 -4.36 7.98 6.48
N TYR A 95 -5.17 6.93 6.47
CA TYR A 95 -6.21 6.72 7.48
C TYR A 95 -5.69 6.15 8.82
N GLY A 96 -4.41 5.81 8.93
CA GLY A 96 -3.81 5.29 10.16
C GLY A 96 -4.29 3.90 10.58
N VAL A 97 -4.78 3.07 9.64
CA VAL A 97 -5.32 1.74 9.95
C VAL A 97 -4.20 0.69 9.90
N GLN A 98 -3.49 0.53 11.02
CA GLN A 98 -2.28 -0.30 11.11
C GLN A 98 -2.49 -1.76 10.64
N ARG A 99 -3.65 -2.36 10.91
CA ARG A 99 -3.96 -3.73 10.46
C ARG A 99 -3.99 -3.84 8.94
N LEU A 100 -4.57 -2.86 8.26
CA LEU A 100 -4.58 -2.79 6.79
C LEU A 100 -3.18 -2.51 6.25
N CYS A 101 -2.41 -1.63 6.89
CA CYS A 101 -1.02 -1.38 6.53
C CYS A 101 -0.20 -2.69 6.54
N ASN A 102 -0.29 -3.47 7.61
CA ASN A 102 0.42 -4.74 7.74
C ASN A 102 -0.06 -5.77 6.68
N HIS A 103 -1.37 -5.90 6.49
CA HIS A 103 -1.94 -6.80 5.48
C HIS A 103 -1.44 -6.49 4.06
N TYR A 104 -1.54 -5.21 3.64
CA TYR A 104 -1.11 -4.81 2.31
C TYR A 104 0.39 -4.83 2.13
N ALA A 105 1.18 -4.46 3.15
CA ALA A 105 2.63 -4.59 3.11
C ALA A 105 3.06 -6.06 2.98
N ALA A 106 2.41 -6.98 3.70
CA ALA A 106 2.71 -8.41 3.62
C ALA A 106 2.36 -8.98 2.25
N ARG A 107 1.27 -8.53 1.63
CA ARG A 107 0.91 -8.90 0.25
C ARG A 107 1.83 -8.29 -0.80
N LEU A 108 2.38 -7.10 -0.56
CA LEU A 108 3.26 -6.39 -1.49
C LEU A 108 4.68 -6.96 -1.49
N ALA A 109 5.20 -7.42 -0.33
CA ALA A 109 6.56 -7.92 -0.18
C ALA A 109 6.97 -9.06 -1.16
N PRO A 110 6.14 -10.08 -1.43
CA PRO A 110 6.48 -11.14 -2.38
C PRO A 110 6.20 -10.76 -3.85
N GLN A 111 5.56 -9.62 -4.13
CA GLN A 111 5.26 -9.23 -5.51
C GLN A 111 6.55 -8.85 -6.24
N PRO A 112 6.67 -9.17 -7.55
CA PRO A 112 7.75 -8.60 -8.35
C PRO A 112 7.62 -7.08 -8.28
N GLY A 113 8.72 -6.42 -7.93
CA GLY A 113 8.77 -4.96 -7.88
C GLY A 113 8.40 -4.34 -9.23
N PRO A 114 8.07 -3.03 -9.25
CA PRO A 114 7.81 -2.33 -10.49
C PRO A 114 9.04 -2.46 -11.40
N ASP A 115 8.81 -2.54 -12.72
CA ASP A 115 9.92 -2.57 -13.68
C ASP A 115 10.90 -1.44 -13.37
N SER A 116 12.20 -1.72 -13.40
CA SER A 116 13.26 -0.77 -13.03
C SER A 116 13.41 0.42 -14.01
N SER A 117 12.53 0.51 -15.00
CA SER A 117 12.49 1.63 -15.93
C SER A 117 12.16 2.94 -15.22
N ARG A 118 12.72 4.05 -15.72
CA ARG A 118 12.42 5.39 -15.20
C ARG A 118 10.93 5.73 -15.32
N GLU A 119 10.30 5.29 -16.41
CA GLU A 119 8.87 5.54 -16.67
C GLU A 119 7.98 4.82 -15.65
N SER A 120 8.24 3.53 -15.40
CA SER A 120 7.52 2.75 -14.39
C SER A 120 7.61 3.38 -13.00
N ASN A 121 8.83 3.79 -12.58
CA ASN A 121 9.03 4.46 -11.30
C ASN A 121 8.32 5.82 -11.22
N ARG A 122 8.35 6.60 -12.30
CA ARG A 122 7.65 7.90 -12.37
C ARG A 122 6.14 7.69 -12.26
N ARG A 123 5.60 6.70 -12.98
CA ARG A 123 4.18 6.33 -12.93
C ARG A 123 3.75 5.93 -11.52
N LEU A 124 4.50 5.05 -10.87
CA LEU A 124 4.19 4.62 -9.50
C LEU A 124 4.22 5.80 -8.51
N THR A 125 5.20 6.69 -8.65
CA THR A 125 5.29 7.92 -7.84
C THR A 125 4.04 8.81 -8.02
N GLN A 126 3.58 9.00 -9.25
CA GLN A 126 2.39 9.81 -9.54
C GLN A 126 1.12 9.17 -8.97
N ILE A 127 0.96 7.86 -9.13
CA ILE A 127 -0.19 7.11 -8.59
C ILE A 127 -0.25 7.24 -7.08
N THR A 128 0.87 6.98 -6.38
CA THR A 128 0.93 7.04 -4.91
C THR A 128 0.69 8.45 -4.37
N GLN A 129 1.26 9.47 -5.02
CA GLN A 129 1.00 10.87 -4.66
C GLN A 129 -0.48 11.24 -4.81
N TYR A 130 -1.09 10.85 -5.94
CA TYR A 130 -2.50 11.11 -6.19
C TYR A 130 -3.41 10.37 -5.20
N ALA A 131 -3.10 9.11 -4.90
CA ALA A 131 -3.81 8.31 -3.91
C ALA A 131 -3.75 8.95 -2.51
N HIS A 132 -2.58 9.45 -2.11
CA HIS A 132 -2.42 10.16 -0.84
C HIS A 132 -3.27 11.44 -0.80
N GLN A 133 -3.26 12.23 -1.88
CA GLN A 133 -4.08 13.46 -1.98
C GLN A 133 -5.57 13.14 -1.86
N LEU A 134 -6.05 12.17 -2.64
CA LEU A 134 -7.43 11.70 -2.60
C LEU A 134 -7.86 11.21 -1.20
N ALA A 135 -7.01 10.41 -0.56
CA ALA A 135 -7.30 9.88 0.77
C ALA A 135 -7.29 10.99 1.84
N SER A 136 -6.40 11.98 1.71
CA SER A 136 -6.30 13.07 2.68
C SER A 136 -7.45 14.06 2.56
N GLN A 137 -7.92 14.32 1.35
CA GLN A 137 -8.90 15.36 1.03
C GLN A 137 -9.87 14.86 -0.06
N PRO A 138 -10.84 14.01 0.31
CA PRO A 138 -11.73 13.36 -0.66
C PRO A 138 -12.68 14.30 -1.39
N THR A 139 -12.87 15.53 -0.89
CA THR A 139 -13.80 16.53 -1.44
C THR A 139 -13.19 17.46 -2.50
N LEU A 140 -11.90 17.34 -2.79
CA LEU A 140 -11.19 18.23 -3.72
C LEU A 140 -11.22 17.80 -5.18
N ILE A 141 -11.94 16.73 -5.52
CA ILE A 141 -12.01 16.15 -6.87
C ILE A 141 -13.45 16.10 -7.35
#